data_AF-A0A964Z8Q2-F1
#
_entry.id   AF-A0A964Z8Q2-F1
#
_cell.length_a   1.000
_cell.length_b   1.000
_cell.length_c   1.000
_cell.angle_alpha   90.00
_cell.angle_beta   90.00
_cell.angle_gamma   90.00
#
_symmetry.space_group_name_H-M   'P 1'
#
loop_
_entity.id
_entity.type
_entity.pdbx_description
1 polymer ?
#
loop_
_entity_poly.entity_id
_entity_poly.type
_entity_poly.pdbx_seq_one_letter_code
_entity_poly.pdbx_strand_id
1 'polypeptide(L)'
;MTQQLVEDAGGDLRNAEYLGLASELAYLDAQAGSAAFAERLGLTKASLFSVGNTQAYVCTNDNHIVVAFRGTEAPTSLDGIKDWLLTDAANLLILPEGRLGTDLAAAGVGARFHQGFVNAIADIWEPVYEATSAALKEKNRPLWITGHSLGGALALLAGWLFLRRTVNVHQIYTYGGPMIGNEQAAHSFNKEFDGKIYRYVNTLDPVPQLPTLSLVSNKYVHCEKEMAPPTVGDSALHWFHHFANQTTNGILSGTLISDFWEGVKSRLAAHNLDAYYEMMKKLVRK
;
A
#
# COMPACT_ATOMS: atom_id res chain seq x y z
N MET A 1 12.76 17.20 18.89
CA MET A 1 11.81 16.27 19.53
C MET A 1 11.56 15.16 18.54
N THR A 2 11.87 13.92 18.88
CA THR A 2 11.58 12.76 18.03
C THR A 2 10.06 12.60 17.93
N GLN A 3 9.51 12.55 16.72
CA GLN A 3 8.08 12.31 16.52
C GLN A 3 7.73 10.93 17.14
N GLN A 4 6.54 10.81 17.73
CA GLN A 4 6.04 9.54 18.28
C GLN A 4 4.64 9.27 17.75
N LEU A 5 4.32 7.98 17.63
CA LEU A 5 2.98 7.52 17.29
C LEU A 5 2.04 7.71 18.48
N VAL A 6 0.79 8.05 18.18
CA VAL A 6 -0.28 8.28 19.16
C VAL A 6 -1.33 7.19 18.98
N GLU A 7 -1.42 6.27 19.94
CA GLU A 7 -2.24 5.05 19.82
C GLU A 7 -3.75 5.34 19.71
N ASP A 8 -4.28 6.25 20.51
CA ASP A 8 -5.73 6.52 20.63
C ASP A 8 -6.30 7.43 19.53
N ALA A 9 -5.47 7.87 18.57
CA ALA A 9 -5.85 8.86 17.57
C ALA A 9 -5.93 8.23 16.17
N GLY A 10 -7.09 7.64 15.85
CA GLY A 10 -7.39 7.09 14.54
C GLY A 10 -7.35 8.15 13.44
N GLY A 11 -6.48 7.96 12.44
CA GLY A 11 -6.36 8.87 11.30
C GLY A 11 -5.69 10.20 11.64
N ASP A 12 -4.94 10.26 12.75
CA ASP A 12 -4.19 11.44 13.16
C ASP A 12 -3.10 11.77 12.15
N LEU A 13 -3.02 13.05 11.75
CA LEU A 13 -2.05 13.50 10.75
C LEU A 13 -0.59 13.39 11.24
N ARG A 14 -0.35 13.41 12.56
CA ARG A 14 0.99 13.16 13.12
C ARG A 14 1.42 11.71 12.91
N ASN A 15 0.48 10.77 13.09
CA ASN A 15 0.71 9.36 12.78
C ASN A 15 0.94 9.18 11.28
N ALA A 16 0.19 9.91 10.45
CA ALA A 16 0.36 9.88 9.01
C ALA A 16 1.74 10.43 8.57
N GLU A 17 2.18 11.55 9.12
CA GLU A 17 3.53 12.07 8.83
C GLU A 17 4.62 11.08 9.27
N TYR A 18 4.52 10.52 10.48
CA TYR A 18 5.46 9.54 11.00
C TYR A 18 5.53 8.28 10.11
N LEU A 19 4.38 7.72 9.74
CA LEU A 19 4.30 6.48 8.97
C LEU A 19 4.55 6.69 7.47
N GLY A 20 4.30 7.89 6.96
CA GLY A 20 4.72 8.33 5.63
C GLY A 20 6.24 8.39 5.56
N LEU A 21 6.88 8.95 6.58
CA LEU A 21 8.33 8.95 6.69
C LEU A 21 8.90 7.53 6.82
N ALA A 22 8.28 6.65 7.61
CA ALA A 22 8.69 5.25 7.64
C ALA A 22 8.58 4.57 6.27
N SER A 23 7.59 4.92 5.44
CA SER A 23 7.47 4.44 4.06
C SER A 23 8.55 4.99 3.13
N GLU A 24 8.95 6.25 3.30
CA GLU A 24 10.08 6.87 2.59
C GLU A 24 11.40 6.16 2.92
N LEU A 25 11.65 5.93 4.20
CA LEU A 25 12.87 5.26 4.67
C LEU A 25 12.94 3.79 4.26
N ALA A 26 11.79 3.15 4.01
CA ALA A 26 11.75 1.77 3.53
C ALA A 26 12.40 1.59 2.14
N TYR A 27 12.71 2.67 1.42
CA TYR A 27 13.47 2.63 0.16
C TYR A 27 14.98 2.53 0.34
N LEU A 28 15.51 2.80 1.54
CA LEU A 28 16.95 2.78 1.80
C LEU A 28 17.48 1.35 1.97
N ASP A 29 18.75 1.15 1.61
CA ASP A 29 19.49 -0.07 1.93
C ASP A 29 19.64 -0.27 3.45
N ALA A 30 20.07 -1.47 3.87
CA ALA A 30 20.13 -1.84 5.28
C ALA A 30 20.92 -0.86 6.16
N GLN A 31 22.03 -0.33 5.64
CA GLN A 31 22.92 0.53 6.41
C GLN A 31 22.34 1.93 6.55
N ALA A 32 21.95 2.54 5.44
CA ALA A 32 21.35 3.87 5.42
C ALA A 32 19.98 3.88 6.11
N GLY A 33 19.16 2.86 5.88
CA GLY A 33 17.84 2.72 6.46
C GLY A 33 17.88 2.59 7.97
N SER A 34 18.73 1.69 8.51
CA SER A 34 18.83 1.51 9.97
C SER A 34 19.24 2.79 10.69
N ALA A 35 20.20 3.53 10.14
CA ALA A 35 20.62 4.82 10.68
C ALA A 35 19.49 5.86 10.62
N ALA A 36 18.83 5.97 9.47
CA ALA A 36 17.75 6.95 9.27
C ALA A 36 16.51 6.66 10.13
N PHE A 37 16.14 5.38 10.32
CA PHE A 37 15.05 4.98 11.21
C PHE A 37 15.34 5.35 12.66
N ALA A 38 16.58 5.15 13.12
CA ALA A 38 16.99 5.55 14.46
C ALA A 38 17.01 7.08 14.61
N GLU A 39 17.60 7.80 13.67
CA GLU A 39 17.78 9.26 13.74
C GLU A 39 16.45 10.03 13.61
N ARG A 40 15.65 9.70 12.60
CA ARG A 40 14.46 10.49 12.24
C ARG A 40 13.20 10.05 12.97
N LEU A 41 13.09 8.77 13.31
CA LEU A 41 11.89 8.17 13.91
C LEU A 41 12.11 7.60 15.32
N GLY A 42 13.35 7.58 15.81
CA GLY A 42 13.65 7.00 17.13
C GLY A 42 13.41 5.50 17.21
N LEU A 43 13.44 4.79 16.08
CA LEU A 43 13.32 3.35 16.00
C LEU A 43 14.70 2.72 16.16
N THR A 44 15.00 2.26 17.39
CA THR A 44 16.36 1.88 17.82
C THR A 44 16.84 0.55 17.25
N LYS A 45 15.92 -0.32 16.82
CA LYS A 45 16.26 -1.53 16.04
C LYS A 45 15.52 -1.46 14.72
N ALA A 46 16.21 -1.73 13.61
CA ALA A 46 15.64 -1.84 12.28
C ALA A 46 16.26 -3.06 11.58
N SER A 47 15.43 -3.92 11.01
CA SER A 47 15.86 -5.11 10.28
C SER A 47 15.25 -5.10 8.89
N LEU A 48 16.12 -5.17 7.88
CA LEU A 48 15.74 -5.21 6.48
C LEU A 48 15.49 -6.65 6.03
N PHE A 49 14.37 -6.86 5.35
CA PHE A 49 14.03 -8.10 4.63
C PHE A 49 13.84 -7.76 3.17
N SER A 50 14.64 -8.38 2.29
CA SER A 50 14.61 -8.07 0.86
C SER A 50 14.85 -9.34 0.06
N VAL A 51 13.93 -9.63 -0.86
CA VAL A 51 14.01 -10.73 -1.82
C VAL A 51 13.59 -10.18 -3.18
N GLY A 52 14.51 -10.20 -4.14
CA GLY A 52 14.31 -9.61 -5.47
C GLY A 52 13.96 -8.12 -5.36
N ASN A 53 12.79 -7.75 -5.87
CA ASN A 53 12.29 -6.37 -5.82
C ASN A 53 11.37 -6.07 -4.63
N THR A 54 11.11 -7.05 -3.76
CA THR A 54 10.24 -6.89 -2.60
C THR A 54 11.04 -6.66 -1.34
N GLN A 55 10.72 -5.58 -0.62
CA GLN A 55 11.49 -5.11 0.52
C GLN A 55 10.57 -4.63 1.66
N ALA A 56 10.92 -4.97 2.90
CA ALA A 56 10.28 -4.47 4.10
C ALA A 56 11.27 -4.27 5.24
N TYR A 57 10.98 -3.30 6.10
CA TYR A 57 11.65 -3.13 7.39
C TYR A 57 10.74 -3.57 8.52
N VAL A 58 11.28 -4.28 9.50
CA VAL A 58 10.70 -4.41 10.84
C VAL A 58 11.52 -3.55 11.79
N CYS A 59 10.89 -2.51 12.31
CA CYS A 59 11.51 -1.51 13.16
C CYS A 59 10.85 -1.48 14.54
N THR A 60 11.63 -1.25 15.59
CA THR A 60 11.12 -1.24 16.96
C THR A 60 11.79 -0.17 17.82
N ASN A 61 11.05 0.34 18.81
CA ASN A 61 11.58 1.07 19.97
C ASN A 61 10.80 0.65 21.23
N ASP A 62 11.00 1.34 22.36
CA ASP A 62 10.32 0.97 23.60
C ASP A 62 8.79 1.06 23.55
N ASN A 63 8.22 1.82 22.62
CA ASN A 63 6.79 2.14 22.60
C ASN A 63 6.04 1.38 21.52
N HIS A 64 6.63 1.15 20.34
CA HIS A 64 5.90 0.61 19.19
C HIS A 64 6.76 -0.23 18.25
N ILE A 65 6.09 -1.04 17.44
CA ILE A 65 6.66 -1.82 16.34
C ILE A 65 6.09 -1.25 15.03
N VAL A 66 6.95 -1.03 14.04
CA VAL A 66 6.57 -0.54 12.71
C VAL A 66 7.08 -1.52 11.67
N VAL A 67 6.17 -2.03 10.84
CA VAL A 67 6.51 -2.78 9.63
C VAL A 67 6.28 -1.88 8.42
N ALA A 68 7.36 -1.50 7.73
CA ALA A 68 7.31 -0.58 6.60
C ALA A 68 7.70 -1.28 5.30
N PHE A 69 6.76 -1.36 4.36
CA PHE A 69 6.98 -1.98 3.05
C PHE A 69 7.40 -0.95 2.02
N ARG A 70 8.44 -1.28 1.26
CA ARG A 70 8.90 -0.47 0.13
C ARG A 70 7.95 -0.63 -1.05
N GLY A 71 7.74 0.44 -1.81
CA GLY A 71 7.21 0.33 -3.16
C GLY A 71 8.23 -0.17 -4.17
N THR A 72 7.87 -0.13 -5.44
CA THR A 72 8.82 -0.35 -6.55
C THR A 72 9.85 0.78 -6.55
N GLU A 73 11.09 0.57 -6.99
CA GLU A 73 12.07 1.66 -7.18
C GLU A 73 11.79 2.52 -8.41
N ALA A 74 11.04 1.97 -9.38
CA ALA A 74 10.73 2.60 -10.66
C ALA A 74 9.34 3.30 -10.83
N PRO A 75 8.52 3.62 -9.80
CA PRO A 75 7.21 4.24 -10.00
C PRO A 75 7.33 5.73 -10.36
N THR A 76 8.56 6.24 -10.47
CA THR A 76 8.85 7.60 -10.96
C THR A 76 8.92 7.67 -12.49
N SER A 77 8.91 6.53 -13.19
CA SER A 77 8.87 6.47 -14.65
C SER A 77 7.64 5.74 -15.16
N LEU A 78 7.16 6.16 -16.33
CA LEU A 78 6.06 5.50 -17.03
C LEU A 78 6.37 4.03 -17.30
N ASP A 79 7.62 3.73 -17.62
CA ASP A 79 8.07 2.37 -17.93
C ASP A 79 8.06 1.47 -16.70
N GLY A 80 8.42 1.98 -15.51
CA GLY A 80 8.34 1.20 -14.28
C GLY A 80 6.90 0.92 -13.83
N ILE A 81 5.98 1.87 -14.06
CA ILE A 81 4.54 1.62 -13.85
C ILE A 81 3.98 0.64 -14.86
N LYS A 82 4.35 0.77 -16.14
CA LYS A 82 3.99 -0.21 -17.17
C LYS A 82 4.54 -1.58 -16.83
N ASP A 83 5.77 -1.64 -16.33
CA ASP A 83 6.41 -2.91 -16.00
C ASP A 83 5.64 -3.66 -14.92
N TRP A 84 5.33 -2.94 -13.84
CA TRP A 84 4.49 -3.42 -12.76
C TRP A 84 3.05 -3.80 -13.21
N LEU A 85 2.43 -3.01 -14.10
CA LEU A 85 1.03 -3.22 -14.50
C LEU A 85 0.83 -4.19 -15.68
N LEU A 86 1.82 -4.33 -16.56
CA LEU A 86 1.69 -5.01 -17.85
C LEU A 86 2.66 -6.18 -18.06
N THR A 87 3.87 -6.14 -17.51
CA THR A 87 4.91 -7.12 -17.90
C THR A 87 4.84 -8.40 -17.07
N ASP A 88 4.34 -8.32 -15.83
CA ASP A 88 3.97 -9.52 -15.11
C ASP A 88 2.55 -9.92 -15.48
N ALA A 89 2.30 -11.21 -15.70
CA ALA A 89 1.00 -11.85 -15.83
C ALA A 89 0.13 -11.74 -14.53
N ALA A 90 0.22 -10.61 -13.83
CA ALA A 90 -0.12 -10.37 -12.44
C ALA A 90 -1.39 -9.54 -12.24
N ASN A 91 -1.93 -8.87 -13.27
CA ASN A 91 -3.23 -8.20 -13.22
C ASN A 91 -4.43 -9.19 -13.27
N LEU A 92 -4.21 -10.39 -12.74
CA LEU A 92 -5.19 -11.42 -12.53
C LEU A 92 -5.66 -11.36 -11.07
N LEU A 93 -6.97 -11.35 -10.91
CA LEU A 93 -7.61 -11.62 -9.64
C LEU A 93 -7.65 -13.13 -9.43
N ILE A 94 -6.79 -13.61 -8.55
CA ILE A 94 -6.62 -15.04 -8.27
C ILE A 94 -7.10 -15.39 -6.87
N LEU A 95 -7.55 -16.64 -6.71
CA LEU A 95 -7.58 -17.26 -5.40
C LEU A 95 -6.21 -17.90 -5.23
N PRO A 96 -5.37 -17.43 -4.30
CA PRO A 96 -4.02 -17.94 -4.21
C PRO A 96 -4.03 -19.38 -3.75
N GLU A 97 -3.18 -20.18 -4.38
CA GLU A 97 -2.88 -21.56 -3.99
C GLU A 97 -1.53 -21.60 -3.26
N GLY A 98 -1.28 -22.66 -2.48
CA GLY A 98 0.01 -22.84 -1.79
C GLY A 98 0.15 -22.04 -0.49
N ARG A 99 1.36 -21.52 -0.21
CA ARG A 99 1.82 -21.10 1.13
C ARG A 99 0.91 -20.09 1.84
N LEU A 100 0.37 -19.11 1.11
CA LEU A 100 -0.54 -18.09 1.65
C LEU A 100 -2.00 -18.33 1.24
N GLY A 101 -2.28 -19.39 0.50
CA GLY A 101 -3.59 -19.64 -0.09
C GLY A 101 -4.68 -19.80 0.95
N THR A 102 -4.42 -20.61 1.99
CA THR A 102 -5.35 -20.82 3.10
C THR A 102 -5.62 -19.55 3.89
N ASP A 103 -4.59 -18.74 4.15
CA ASP A 103 -4.70 -17.49 4.90
C ASP A 103 -5.54 -16.45 4.17
N LEU A 104 -5.33 -16.32 2.85
CA LEU A 104 -6.07 -15.37 2.01
C LEU A 104 -7.47 -15.88 1.65
N ALA A 105 -7.67 -17.19 1.49
CA ALA A 105 -9.00 -17.79 1.31
C ALA A 105 -9.92 -17.56 2.51
N ALA A 106 -9.36 -17.34 3.72
CA ALA A 106 -10.13 -16.96 4.89
C ALA A 106 -10.85 -15.61 4.75
N ALA A 107 -10.52 -14.80 3.73
CA ALA A 107 -11.27 -13.59 3.37
C ALA A 107 -12.65 -13.89 2.77
N GLY A 108 -13.03 -15.16 2.65
CA GLY A 108 -14.39 -15.58 2.30
C GLY A 108 -14.52 -16.12 0.89
N VAL A 109 -15.62 -16.84 0.67
CA VAL A 109 -15.92 -17.46 -0.63
C VAL A 109 -16.03 -16.37 -1.69
N GLY A 110 -15.24 -16.52 -2.76
CA GLY A 110 -15.22 -15.56 -3.85
C GLY A 110 -14.21 -14.42 -3.68
N ALA A 111 -13.51 -14.30 -2.55
CA ALA A 111 -12.41 -13.35 -2.41
C ALA A 111 -11.29 -13.69 -3.41
N ARG A 112 -10.79 -12.66 -4.10
CA ARG A 112 -9.69 -12.75 -5.07
C ARG A 112 -8.73 -11.59 -4.87
N PHE A 113 -7.46 -11.84 -5.09
CA PHE A 113 -6.37 -10.90 -4.84
C PHE A 113 -5.51 -10.73 -6.08
N HIS A 114 -4.81 -9.60 -6.18
CA HIS A 114 -3.85 -9.36 -7.25
C HIS A 114 -2.65 -10.31 -7.15
N GLN A 115 -2.46 -11.18 -8.14
CA GLN A 115 -1.43 -12.23 -8.14
C GLN A 115 -0.04 -11.69 -7.80
N GLY A 116 0.36 -10.58 -8.43
CA GLY A 116 1.68 -10.00 -8.23
C GLY A 116 1.96 -9.56 -6.79
N PHE A 117 0.94 -9.06 -6.09
CA PHE A 117 1.10 -8.62 -4.70
C PHE A 117 1.17 -9.81 -3.76
N VAL A 118 0.38 -10.85 -4.05
CA VAL A 118 0.44 -12.10 -3.28
C VAL A 118 1.81 -12.77 -3.42
N ASN A 119 2.35 -12.82 -4.64
CA ASN A 119 3.70 -13.35 -4.87
C ASN A 119 4.76 -12.53 -4.14
N ALA A 120 4.72 -11.21 -4.31
CA ALA A 120 5.67 -10.30 -3.69
C ALA A 120 5.69 -10.44 -2.15
N ILE A 121 4.52 -10.44 -1.50
CA ILE A 121 4.48 -10.61 -0.04
C ILE A 121 4.92 -12.01 0.38
N ALA A 122 4.56 -13.06 -0.38
CA ALA A 122 4.93 -14.44 -0.06
C ALA A 122 6.46 -14.64 0.01
N ASP A 123 7.23 -13.91 -0.80
CA ASP A 123 8.69 -14.01 -0.84
C ASP A 123 9.36 -13.56 0.46
N ILE A 124 8.77 -12.60 1.17
CA ILE A 124 9.35 -12.00 2.39
C ILE A 124 8.53 -12.26 3.67
N TRP A 125 7.37 -12.91 3.55
CA TRP A 125 6.41 -12.99 4.65
C TRP A 125 6.94 -13.71 5.89
N GLU A 126 7.53 -14.90 5.75
CA GLU A 126 7.97 -15.68 6.91
C GLU A 126 9.04 -14.94 7.74
N PRO A 127 10.13 -14.41 7.15
CA PRO A 127 11.11 -13.63 7.90
C PRO A 127 10.52 -12.38 8.59
N VAL A 128 9.62 -11.66 7.91
CA VAL A 128 8.95 -10.47 8.47
C VAL A 128 8.06 -10.85 9.65
N TYR A 129 7.28 -11.93 9.52
CA TYR A 129 6.44 -12.42 10.60
C TYR A 129 7.28 -12.86 11.80
N GLU A 130 8.33 -13.65 11.60
CA GLU A 130 9.18 -14.15 12.70
C GLU A 130 9.85 -13.01 13.46
N ALA A 131 10.39 -12.01 12.74
CA ALA A 131 10.99 -10.84 13.37
C ALA A 131 9.98 -9.99 14.16
N THR A 132 8.77 -9.81 13.60
CA THR A 132 7.69 -9.07 14.26
C THR A 132 7.18 -9.83 15.49
N SER A 133 7.01 -11.15 15.38
CA SER A 133 6.59 -12.03 16.47
C SER A 133 7.62 -12.05 17.61
N ALA A 134 8.91 -12.11 17.28
CA ALA A 134 10.00 -12.00 18.26
C ALA A 134 9.96 -10.64 18.99
N ALA A 135 9.76 -9.54 18.26
CA ALA A 135 9.63 -8.21 18.86
C ALA A 135 8.40 -8.11 19.79
N LEU A 136 7.25 -8.67 19.40
CA LEU A 136 6.06 -8.70 20.25
C LEU A 136 6.26 -9.52 21.53
N LYS A 137 6.98 -10.65 21.43
CA LYS A 137 7.36 -11.49 22.59
C LYS A 137 8.35 -10.79 23.52
N GLU A 138 9.28 -10.01 22.99
CA GLU A 138 10.23 -9.21 23.78
C GLU A 138 9.49 -8.18 24.64
N LYS A 139 8.51 -7.49 24.05
CA LYS A 139 7.70 -6.48 24.74
C LYS A 139 6.40 -6.25 23.99
N ASN A 140 5.27 -6.38 24.70
CA ASN A 140 3.95 -6.10 24.15
C ASN A 140 3.81 -4.61 23.82
N ARG A 141 3.67 -4.30 22.54
CA ARG A 141 3.65 -2.96 21.95
C ARG A 141 2.67 -2.94 20.78
N PRO A 142 2.01 -1.81 20.47
CA PRO A 142 1.20 -1.68 19.25
C PRO A 142 2.05 -1.95 18.00
N LEU A 143 1.47 -2.75 17.09
CA LEU A 143 2.00 -3.03 15.77
C LEU A 143 1.37 -2.09 14.73
N TRP A 144 2.18 -1.27 14.11
CA TRP A 144 1.80 -0.38 13.03
C TRP A 144 2.37 -0.89 11.72
N ILE A 145 1.57 -0.83 10.66
CA ILE A 145 2.00 -1.26 9.33
C ILE A 145 1.87 -0.07 8.37
N THR A 146 2.87 0.11 7.52
CA THR A 146 2.86 1.21 6.55
C THR A 146 3.47 0.82 5.22
N GLY A 147 3.12 1.55 4.18
CA GLY A 147 3.73 1.41 2.87
C GLY A 147 3.27 2.46 1.87
N HIS A 148 4.16 2.78 0.94
CA HIS A 148 3.90 3.69 -0.17
C HIS A 148 3.85 2.92 -1.50
N SER A 149 2.99 3.35 -2.43
CA SER A 149 2.87 2.73 -3.76
C SER A 149 2.53 1.23 -3.66
N LEU A 150 3.26 0.36 -4.37
CA LEU A 150 3.21 -1.10 -4.19
C LEU A 150 3.32 -1.53 -2.72
N GLY A 151 4.15 -0.84 -1.92
CA GLY A 151 4.30 -1.13 -0.49
C GLY A 151 3.00 -0.94 0.29
N GLY A 152 2.12 -0.05 -0.15
CA GLY A 152 0.78 0.11 0.44
C GLY A 152 -0.11 -1.12 0.23
N ALA A 153 -0.03 -1.75 -0.94
CA ALA A 153 -0.73 -3.02 -1.19
C ALA A 153 -0.18 -4.15 -0.32
N LEU A 154 1.15 -4.24 -0.19
CA LEU A 154 1.80 -5.23 0.67
C LEU A 154 1.48 -5.00 2.15
N ALA A 155 1.39 -3.76 2.61
CA ALA A 155 1.01 -3.40 3.96
C ALA A 155 -0.40 -3.91 4.31
N LEU A 156 -1.37 -3.77 3.40
CA LEU A 156 -2.73 -4.30 3.59
C LEU A 156 -2.71 -5.83 3.68
N LEU A 157 -2.07 -6.51 2.72
CA LEU A 157 -1.96 -7.97 2.73
C LEU A 157 -1.26 -8.47 4.01
N ALA A 158 -0.19 -7.79 4.44
CA ALA A 158 0.50 -8.12 5.69
C ALA A 158 -0.42 -7.99 6.90
N GLY A 159 -1.25 -6.94 6.95
CA GLY A 159 -2.26 -6.78 7.99
C GLY A 159 -3.17 -7.99 8.10
N TRP A 160 -3.70 -8.45 6.97
CA TRP A 160 -4.54 -9.65 6.90
C TRP A 160 -3.78 -10.90 7.38
N LEU A 161 -2.56 -11.12 6.88
CA LEU A 161 -1.76 -12.30 7.25
C LEU A 161 -1.37 -12.29 8.74
N PHE A 162 -1.09 -11.14 9.34
CA PHE A 162 -0.89 -11.01 10.78
C PHE A 162 -2.14 -11.39 11.57
N LEU A 163 -3.30 -10.89 11.15
CA LEU A 163 -4.60 -11.26 11.74
C LEU A 163 -4.82 -12.78 11.69
N ARG A 164 -4.49 -13.42 10.56
CA ARG A 164 -4.59 -14.89 10.42
C ARG A 164 -3.70 -15.67 11.39
N ARG A 165 -2.59 -15.06 11.81
CA ARG A 165 -1.69 -15.59 12.85
C ARG A 165 -1.99 -15.04 14.24
N THR A 166 -3.19 -14.49 14.46
CA THR A 166 -3.67 -13.95 15.74
C THR A 166 -2.85 -12.77 16.29
N VAL A 167 -2.09 -12.09 15.43
CA VAL A 167 -1.34 -10.88 15.78
C VAL A 167 -2.27 -9.68 15.62
N ASN A 168 -2.49 -8.94 16.72
CA ASN A 168 -3.28 -7.72 16.67
C ASN A 168 -2.49 -6.60 15.99
N VAL A 169 -2.96 -6.20 14.81
CA VAL A 169 -2.49 -4.98 14.13
C VAL A 169 -3.23 -3.79 14.73
N HIS A 170 -2.48 -2.78 15.18
CA HIS A 170 -3.02 -1.57 15.75
C HIS A 170 -3.67 -0.72 14.67
N GLN A 171 -2.87 -0.21 13.71
CA GLN A 171 -3.37 0.53 12.55
C GLN A 171 -2.46 0.33 11.33
N ILE A 172 -3.03 0.53 10.14
CA ILE A 172 -2.38 0.41 8.84
C ILE A 172 -2.51 1.75 8.11
N TYR A 173 -1.39 2.33 7.69
CA TYR A 173 -1.36 3.59 6.95
C TYR A 173 -0.74 3.35 5.58
N THR A 174 -1.42 3.75 4.51
CA THR A 174 -0.88 3.56 3.16
C THR A 174 -0.95 4.85 2.36
N TYR A 175 0.04 5.08 1.51
CA TYR A 175 0.16 6.28 0.68
C TYR A 175 0.24 5.87 -0.79
N GLY A 176 -0.74 6.27 -1.60
CA GLY A 176 -0.73 5.92 -3.03
C GLY A 176 -0.87 4.42 -3.30
N GLY A 177 -1.43 3.65 -2.38
CA GLY A 177 -1.56 2.19 -2.51
C GLY A 177 -2.62 1.78 -3.54
N PRO A 178 -2.31 0.86 -4.48
CA PRO A 178 -3.27 0.35 -5.45
C PRO A 178 -4.30 -0.62 -4.82
N MET A 179 -5.33 -0.98 -5.59
CA MET A 179 -6.35 -1.95 -5.15
C MET A 179 -5.77 -3.36 -5.07
N ILE A 180 -6.01 -4.07 -3.97
CA ILE A 180 -5.40 -5.40 -3.73
C ILE A 180 -6.26 -6.60 -4.16
N GLY A 181 -7.55 -6.39 -4.42
CA GLY A 181 -8.49 -7.48 -4.65
C GLY A 181 -9.86 -7.02 -5.14
N ASN A 182 -10.80 -7.97 -5.20
CA ASN A 182 -12.18 -7.74 -5.60
C ASN A 182 -13.07 -7.26 -4.45
N GLU A 183 -14.34 -7.00 -4.74
CA GLU A 183 -15.35 -6.55 -3.78
C GLU A 183 -15.45 -7.45 -2.54
N GLN A 184 -15.39 -8.77 -2.72
CA GLN A 184 -15.45 -9.71 -1.59
C GLN A 184 -14.21 -9.61 -0.69
N ALA A 185 -13.01 -9.43 -1.27
CA ALA A 185 -11.81 -9.17 -0.49
C ALA A 185 -11.91 -7.83 0.24
N ALA A 186 -12.35 -6.76 -0.44
CA ALA A 186 -12.54 -5.45 0.17
C ALA A 186 -13.52 -5.49 1.34
N HIS A 187 -14.67 -6.14 1.18
CA HIS A 187 -15.66 -6.29 2.25
C HIS A 187 -15.09 -6.96 3.50
N SER A 188 -14.33 -8.03 3.32
CA SER A 188 -13.71 -8.75 4.45
C SER A 188 -12.65 -7.91 5.16
N PHE A 189 -11.85 -7.15 4.41
CA PHE A 189 -10.91 -6.22 5.02
C PHE A 189 -11.63 -5.13 5.81
N ASN A 190 -12.72 -4.57 5.28
CA ASN A 190 -13.47 -3.54 5.99
C ASN A 190 -14.05 -4.05 7.30
N LYS A 191 -14.55 -5.29 7.28
CA LYS A 191 -15.11 -5.91 8.47
C LYS A 191 -14.05 -6.16 9.56
N GLU A 192 -12.89 -6.69 9.19
CA GLU A 192 -11.87 -7.11 10.17
C GLU A 192 -10.98 -5.94 10.63
N PHE A 193 -10.88 -4.88 9.84
CA PHE A 193 -10.04 -3.70 10.11
C PHE A 193 -10.84 -2.39 10.22
N ASP A 194 -12.11 -2.47 10.59
CA ASP A 194 -12.95 -1.29 10.86
C ASP A 194 -12.22 -0.32 11.81
N GLY A 195 -12.07 0.93 11.38
CA GLY A 195 -11.35 1.98 12.12
C GLY A 195 -9.82 1.80 12.23
N LYS A 196 -9.22 0.84 11.52
CA LYS A 196 -7.77 0.55 11.58
C LYS A 196 -6.99 0.87 10.31
N ILE A 197 -7.64 0.95 9.14
CA ILE A 197 -6.98 1.25 7.86
C ILE A 197 -7.19 2.72 7.49
N TYR A 198 -6.10 3.43 7.22
CA TYR A 198 -6.09 4.82 6.76
C TYR A 198 -5.35 4.92 5.43
N ARG A 199 -6.12 5.04 4.35
CA ARG A 199 -5.59 5.13 2.99
C ARG A 199 -5.49 6.58 2.55
N TYR A 200 -4.28 7.12 2.53
CA TYR A 200 -4.01 8.44 1.98
C TYR A 200 -3.96 8.36 0.45
N VAL A 201 -4.84 9.12 -0.20
CA VAL A 201 -5.00 9.13 -1.66
C VAL A 201 -4.92 10.57 -2.16
N ASN A 202 -3.90 10.86 -2.97
CA ASN A 202 -3.81 12.12 -3.68
C ASN A 202 -4.74 12.06 -4.89
N THR A 203 -5.69 13.01 -4.99
CA THR A 203 -6.70 13.00 -6.07
C THR A 203 -6.11 13.15 -7.47
N LEU A 204 -4.87 13.63 -7.59
CA LEU A 204 -4.13 13.72 -8.85
C LEU A 204 -3.27 12.48 -9.15
N ASP A 205 -3.05 11.62 -8.16
CA ASP A 205 -2.25 10.41 -8.31
C ASP A 205 -3.04 9.32 -9.08
N PRO A 206 -2.51 8.81 -10.20
CA PRO A 206 -3.17 7.77 -10.96
C PRO A 206 -3.05 6.37 -10.34
N VAL A 207 -2.06 6.11 -9.47
CA VAL A 207 -1.74 4.75 -8.99
C VAL A 207 -2.85 4.13 -8.13
N PRO A 208 -3.47 4.84 -7.17
CA PRO A 208 -4.61 4.31 -6.42
C PRO A 208 -5.78 3.90 -7.31
N GLN A 209 -5.85 4.40 -8.54
CA GLN A 209 -6.96 4.10 -9.43
C GLN A 209 -6.69 2.86 -10.27
N LEU A 210 -5.53 2.24 -10.09
CA LEU A 210 -5.10 1.06 -10.80
C LEU A 210 -5.02 -0.14 -9.86
N PRO A 211 -5.24 -1.36 -10.39
CA PRO A 211 -5.87 -1.65 -11.68
C PRO A 211 -7.40 -1.50 -11.61
N THR A 212 -8.08 -0.91 -12.62
CA THR A 212 -9.57 -0.75 -12.59
C THR A 212 -10.34 -1.99 -13.04
N LEU A 213 -9.73 -2.84 -13.88
CA LEU A 213 -10.36 -4.01 -14.49
C LEU A 213 -9.39 -5.19 -14.48
N SER A 214 -9.84 -6.35 -14.00
CA SER A 214 -9.13 -7.61 -14.22
C SER A 214 -9.49 -8.17 -15.60
N LEU A 215 -8.54 -8.84 -16.24
CA LEU A 215 -8.74 -9.55 -17.52
C LEU A 215 -9.81 -10.66 -17.43
N VAL A 216 -10.21 -11.05 -16.21
CA VAL A 216 -11.20 -12.09 -15.93
C VAL A 216 -12.42 -11.50 -15.20
N SER A 217 -13.19 -10.66 -15.90
CA SER A 217 -14.56 -10.19 -15.57
C SER A 217 -14.86 -9.62 -14.15
N ASN A 218 -13.88 -9.51 -13.26
CA ASN A 218 -14.05 -9.04 -11.88
C ASN A 218 -13.40 -7.66 -11.71
N LYS A 219 -14.14 -6.74 -11.09
CA LYS A 219 -13.67 -5.39 -10.78
C LYS A 219 -12.81 -5.41 -9.53
N TYR A 220 -11.74 -4.62 -9.54
CA TYR A 220 -10.98 -4.31 -8.34
C TYR A 220 -11.73 -3.26 -7.51
N VAL A 221 -11.62 -3.37 -6.19
CA VAL A 221 -12.27 -2.46 -5.25
C VAL A 221 -11.31 -2.16 -4.11
N HIS A 222 -11.26 -0.90 -3.67
CA HIS A 222 -10.51 -0.53 -2.46
C HIS A 222 -11.21 -1.01 -1.21
N CYS A 223 -10.43 -1.46 -0.23
CA CYS A 223 -10.91 -1.57 1.14
C CYS A 223 -10.84 -0.21 1.85
N GLU A 224 -11.76 -0.01 2.80
CA GLU A 224 -11.83 1.04 3.80
C GLU A 224 -11.87 2.50 3.30
N LYS A 225 -12.05 3.40 4.28
CA LYS A 225 -12.24 4.83 4.05
C LYS A 225 -10.98 5.50 3.47
N GLU A 226 -11.17 6.22 2.36
CA GLU A 226 -10.15 7.09 1.78
C GLU A 226 -9.96 8.36 2.61
N MET A 227 -8.70 8.69 2.87
CA MET A 227 -8.25 9.94 3.46
C MET A 227 -7.75 10.84 2.33
N ALA A 228 -8.69 11.52 1.69
CA ALA A 228 -8.43 12.45 0.58
C ALA A 228 -9.06 13.82 0.86
N PRO A 229 -8.47 14.94 0.38
CA PRO A 229 -9.16 16.21 0.37
C PRO A 229 -10.45 16.11 -0.48
N PRO A 230 -11.50 16.89 -0.17
CA PRO A 230 -12.71 16.86 -0.98
C PRO A 230 -12.39 17.18 -2.44
N THR A 231 -13.03 16.43 -3.33
CA THR A 231 -12.74 16.41 -4.76
C THR A 231 -12.88 17.81 -5.35
N VAL A 232 -11.76 18.38 -5.79
CA VAL A 232 -11.75 19.56 -6.65
C VAL A 232 -11.75 19.04 -8.10
N GLY A 233 -12.46 19.72 -9.01
CA GLY A 233 -12.53 19.35 -10.42
C GLY A 233 -11.16 19.03 -11.03
N ASP A 234 -11.16 18.13 -12.02
CA ASP A 234 -9.98 17.47 -12.63
C ASP A 234 -9.22 16.47 -11.74
N SER A 235 -9.93 15.62 -10.99
CA SER A 235 -9.31 14.45 -10.34
C SER A 235 -8.86 13.41 -11.37
N ALA A 236 -7.85 12.60 -11.03
CA ALA A 236 -7.47 11.45 -11.83
C ALA A 236 -8.68 10.53 -12.06
N LEU A 237 -9.61 10.39 -11.08
CA LEU A 237 -10.76 9.50 -11.19
C LEU A 237 -11.74 9.94 -12.28
N HIS A 238 -11.97 11.25 -12.35
CA HIS A 238 -12.79 11.82 -13.41
C HIS A 238 -12.16 11.59 -14.80
N TRP A 239 -10.84 11.78 -14.92
CA TRP A 239 -10.09 11.50 -16.14
C TRP A 239 -10.13 10.01 -16.52
N PHE A 240 -9.97 9.10 -15.55
CA PHE A 240 -10.04 7.65 -15.76
C PHE A 240 -11.44 7.21 -16.22
N HIS A 241 -12.51 7.73 -15.62
CA HIS A 241 -13.88 7.45 -16.07
C HIS A 241 -14.14 7.96 -17.49
N HIS A 242 -13.66 9.16 -17.82
CA HIS A 242 -13.73 9.70 -19.17
C HIS A 242 -13.01 8.79 -20.19
N PHE A 243 -11.82 8.29 -19.85
CA PHE A 243 -11.10 7.32 -20.67
C PHE A 243 -11.84 5.98 -20.80
N ALA A 244 -12.32 5.40 -19.70
CA ALA A 244 -13.03 4.13 -19.70
C ALA A 244 -14.32 4.17 -20.56
N ASN A 245 -15.04 5.29 -20.55
CA ASN A 245 -16.23 5.48 -21.39
C ASN A 245 -15.90 5.61 -22.89
N GLN A 246 -14.68 6.01 -23.24
CA GLN A 246 -14.23 6.04 -24.64
C GLN A 246 -13.85 4.65 -25.16
N THR A 247 -13.42 3.73 -24.29
CA THR A 247 -13.01 2.38 -24.67
C THR A 247 -14.16 1.38 -24.75
N THR A 248 -15.31 1.66 -24.11
CA THR A 248 -16.53 0.81 -24.17
C THR A 248 -17.16 0.71 -25.57
N ASN A 249 -16.71 1.49 -26.55
CA ASN A 249 -17.15 1.42 -27.96
C ASN A 249 -16.36 0.42 -28.81
N GLY A 250 -15.53 -0.44 -28.20
CA GLY A 250 -15.11 -1.71 -28.81
C GLY A 250 -13.91 -1.68 -29.76
N ILE A 251 -13.23 -0.54 -29.95
CA ILE A 251 -11.94 -0.48 -30.66
C ILE A 251 -10.94 0.28 -29.80
N LEU A 252 -10.04 -0.45 -29.13
CA LEU A 252 -8.83 0.13 -28.56
C LEU A 252 -7.85 0.42 -29.70
N SER A 253 -7.82 1.67 -30.16
CA SER A 253 -6.77 2.11 -31.07
C SER A 253 -5.45 2.25 -30.30
N GLY A 254 -4.32 2.06 -31.00
CA GLY A 254 -3.00 2.34 -30.41
C GLY A 254 -2.86 3.77 -29.90
N THR A 255 -3.62 4.72 -30.49
CA THR A 255 -3.67 6.13 -30.05
C THR A 255 -4.36 6.31 -28.69
N LEU A 256 -5.46 5.61 -28.43
CA LEU A 256 -6.12 5.67 -27.12
C LEU A 256 -5.22 5.11 -26.02
N ILE A 257 -4.49 4.02 -26.31
CA ILE A 257 -3.53 3.43 -25.37
C ILE A 257 -2.36 4.40 -25.11
N SER A 258 -1.84 5.07 -26.14
CA SER A 258 -0.77 6.07 -25.94
C SER A 258 -1.25 7.28 -25.13
N ASP A 259 -2.44 7.78 -25.40
CA ASP A 259 -3.02 8.94 -24.71
C ASP A 259 -3.27 8.63 -23.23
N PHE A 260 -3.69 7.40 -22.92
CA PHE A 260 -3.79 6.90 -21.55
C PHE A 260 -2.44 6.96 -20.82
N TRP A 261 -1.39 6.41 -21.44
CA TRP A 261 -0.06 6.34 -20.82
C TRP A 261 0.59 7.72 -20.68
N GLU A 262 0.40 8.63 -21.63
CA GLU A 262 0.83 10.04 -21.47
C GLU A 262 0.05 10.75 -20.35
N GLY A 263 -1.25 10.45 -20.21
CA GLY A 263 -2.07 10.93 -19.11
C GLY A 263 -1.57 10.49 -17.74
N VAL A 264 -1.20 9.21 -17.59
CA VAL A 264 -0.54 8.67 -16.39
C VAL A 264 0.80 9.37 -16.15
N LYS A 265 1.65 9.46 -17.18
CA LYS A 265 2.98 10.07 -17.10
C LYS A 265 2.94 11.52 -16.62
N SER A 266 2.02 12.32 -17.14
CA SER A 266 1.85 13.72 -16.75
C SER A 266 1.46 13.92 -15.28
N ARG A 267 0.98 12.86 -14.61
CA ARG A 267 0.49 12.88 -13.23
C ARG A 267 1.36 12.09 -12.25
N LEU A 268 2.45 11.47 -12.72
CA LEU A 268 3.36 10.68 -11.89
C LEU A 268 3.96 11.46 -10.71
N ALA A 269 4.21 12.76 -10.87
CA ALA A 269 4.73 13.59 -9.78
C ALA A 269 3.78 13.64 -8.57
N ALA A 270 2.47 13.46 -8.78
CA ALA A 270 1.48 13.42 -7.70
C ALA A 270 1.56 12.13 -6.87
N HIS A 271 2.22 11.10 -7.38
CA HIS A 271 2.45 9.84 -6.69
C HIS A 271 3.57 9.91 -5.66
N ASN A 272 4.50 10.87 -5.77
CA ASN A 272 5.62 10.98 -4.85
C ASN A 272 5.16 11.34 -3.41
N LEU A 273 5.83 10.80 -2.40
CA LEU A 273 5.52 11.07 -0.99
C LEU A 273 5.54 12.57 -0.63
N ASP A 274 6.37 13.38 -1.30
CA ASP A 274 6.34 14.84 -1.15
C ASP A 274 4.97 15.45 -1.48
N ALA A 275 4.33 14.98 -2.55
CA ALA A 275 2.99 15.42 -2.91
C ALA A 275 1.94 14.98 -1.87
N TYR A 276 2.14 13.80 -1.26
CA TYR A 276 1.32 13.33 -0.14
C TYR A 276 1.51 14.18 1.12
N TYR A 277 2.73 14.57 1.47
CA TYR A 277 2.98 15.48 2.60
C TYR A 277 2.31 16.85 2.36
N GLU A 278 2.41 17.41 1.16
CA GLU A 278 1.72 18.65 0.80
C GLU A 278 0.19 18.51 0.83
N MET A 279 -0.34 17.34 0.45
CA MET A 279 -1.76 17.03 0.60
C MET A 279 -2.17 16.99 2.07
N MET A 280 -1.42 16.29 2.93
CA MET A 280 -1.73 16.17 4.36
C MET A 280 -1.71 17.54 5.06
N LYS A 281 -0.77 18.43 4.72
CA LYS A 281 -0.77 19.82 5.21
C LYS A 281 -2.06 20.58 4.89
N LYS A 282 -2.72 20.27 3.77
CA LYS A 282 -4.02 20.88 3.40
C LYS A 282 -5.18 20.30 4.21
N LEU A 283 -5.07 19.06 4.71
CA LEU A 283 -6.08 18.45 5.59
C LEU A 283 -6.10 19.10 6.98
N VAL A 284 -4.97 19.61 7.48
CA VAL A 284 -4.87 20.33 8.77
C VAL A 284 -5.62 21.68 8.77
N ARG A 285 -5.77 22.31 7.60
CA ARG A 285 -6.29 23.69 7.47
C ARG A 285 -7.82 23.81 7.41
N LYS A 286 -8.55 22.78 7.84
CA LYS A 286 -10.02 22.76 7.92
C LYS A 286 -10.46 22.46 9.34
#